data_AF-J3D2N4-F1
#
_entry.id   AF-J3D2N4-F1
#
_cell.length_a   1.000
_cell.length_b   1.000
_cell.length_c   1.000
_cell.angle_alpha   90.00
_cell.angle_beta   90.00
_cell.angle_gamma   90.00
#
_symmetry.space_group_name_H-M   'P 1'
#
loop_
_entity.id
_entity.type
_entity.pdbx_description
1 polymer ?
#
loop_
_entity_poly.entity_id
_entity_poly.type
_entity_poly.pdbx_seq_one_letter_code
_entity_poly.pdbx_strand_id
1 'polypeptide(L)'
;MNQRDELINLCIEFLAKVKDKTASNNLEQWLNDTYGPDSETYQRIAELVIEGVAQGWAANAEISGPNYRRSRLCEPCAETFYFSITTVFMDSKGYELDNEQRTFRGDYHQHPYGELNMVIPLDEGAVLAGPRGWQGAGWTAPSPGSHHFPEVKGGALIAFFFLPAGRISYDFPAQAS
;
A
#
# COMPACT_ATOMS: atom_id res chain seq x y z
N MET A 1 16.81 17.95 -7.28
CA MET A 1 15.67 17.03 -7.47
C MET A 1 14.76 17.21 -6.28
N ASN A 2 13.45 17.33 -6.45
CA ASN A 2 12.55 17.44 -5.29
C ASN A 2 12.34 16.04 -4.66
N GLN A 3 11.86 15.97 -3.42
CA GLN A 3 11.67 14.71 -2.68
C GLN A 3 10.73 13.73 -3.39
N ARG A 4 9.71 14.24 -4.11
CA ARG A 4 8.81 13.39 -4.90
C ARG A 4 9.55 12.70 -6.04
N ASP A 5 10.38 13.43 -6.79
CA ASP A 5 11.18 12.86 -7.88
C ASP A 5 12.19 11.84 -7.34
N GLU A 6 12.77 12.10 -6.16
CA GLU A 6 13.64 11.15 -5.46
C GLU A 6 12.92 9.84 -5.11
N LEU A 7 11.73 9.95 -4.52
CA LEU A 7 10.90 8.79 -4.21
C LEU A 7 10.59 7.98 -5.48
N ILE A 8 10.22 8.64 -6.58
CA ILE A 8 9.91 7.96 -7.85
C ILE A 8 11.14 7.24 -8.40
N ASN A 9 12.34 7.83 -8.35
CA ASN A 9 13.56 7.18 -8.81
C ASN A 9 13.92 5.94 -7.97
N LEU A 10 13.80 6.02 -6.64
CA LEU A 10 13.96 4.85 -5.76
C LEU A 10 12.94 3.75 -6.08
N CYS A 11 11.70 4.14 -6.37
CA CYS A 11 10.68 3.19 -6.81
C CYS A 11 11.05 2.52 -8.13
N ILE A 12 11.61 3.25 -9.11
CA ILE A 12 12.05 2.67 -10.38
C ILE A 12 13.18 1.65 -10.16
N GLU A 13 14.16 1.97 -9.30
CA GLU A 13 15.23 1.05 -8.94
C GLU A 13 14.71 -0.23 -8.27
N PHE A 14 13.76 -0.09 -7.34
CA PHE A 14 13.07 -1.21 -6.71
C PHE A 14 12.28 -2.04 -7.74
N LEU A 15 11.47 -1.38 -8.58
CA LEU A 15 10.65 -2.02 -9.60
C LEU A 15 11.50 -2.82 -10.60
N ALA A 16 12.70 -2.35 -10.94
CA ALA A 16 13.64 -3.09 -11.79
C ALA A 16 14.03 -4.47 -11.20
N LYS A 17 13.97 -4.64 -9.87
CA LYS A 17 14.25 -5.91 -9.17
C LYS A 17 13.05 -6.85 -9.09
N VAL A 18 11.83 -6.30 -9.17
CA VAL A 18 10.59 -7.05 -8.93
C VAL A 18 9.66 -7.17 -10.13
N LYS A 19 9.91 -6.45 -11.23
CA LYS A 19 9.03 -6.37 -12.41
C LYS A 19 8.64 -7.72 -13.02
N ASP A 20 9.47 -8.75 -12.88
CA ASP A 20 9.22 -10.09 -13.42
C ASP A 20 8.72 -11.09 -12.36
N LYS A 21 8.35 -10.60 -11.17
CA LYS A 21 7.87 -11.42 -10.04
C LYS A 21 6.36 -11.23 -9.87
N THR A 22 5.63 -12.33 -9.85
CA THR A 22 4.17 -12.32 -9.64
C THR A 22 3.84 -12.23 -8.15
N ALA A 23 2.93 -11.32 -7.79
CA ALA A 23 2.38 -11.21 -6.43
C ALA A 23 1.84 -12.56 -5.96
N SER A 24 2.29 -12.98 -4.78
CA SER A 24 1.99 -14.27 -4.16
C SER A 24 2.54 -14.29 -2.73
N ASN A 25 2.10 -15.26 -1.92
CA ASN A 25 2.66 -15.48 -0.58
C ASN A 25 4.19 -15.69 -0.59
N ASN A 26 4.72 -16.34 -1.62
CA ASN A 26 6.17 -16.55 -1.77
C ASN A 26 6.90 -15.24 -2.06
N LEU A 27 6.32 -14.37 -2.91
CA LEU A 27 6.88 -13.05 -3.16
C LEU A 27 6.78 -12.16 -1.92
N GLU A 28 5.66 -12.20 -1.20
CA GLU A 28 5.47 -11.47 0.06
C GLU A 28 6.54 -11.85 1.08
N GLN A 29 6.82 -13.15 1.24
CA GLN A 29 7.90 -13.60 2.11
C GLN A 29 9.25 -13.06 1.65
N TRP A 30 9.59 -13.23 0.38
CA TRP A 30 10.85 -12.75 -0.17
C TRP A 30 11.04 -11.23 -0.04
N LEU A 31 9.96 -10.45 -0.21
CA LEU A 31 9.98 -9.00 -0.02
C LEU A 31 10.26 -8.64 1.44
N ASN A 32 9.62 -9.32 2.41
CA ASN A 32 9.90 -9.07 3.82
C ASN A 32 11.31 -9.52 4.22
N ASP A 33 11.83 -10.59 3.63
CA ASP A 33 13.19 -11.07 3.93
C ASP A 33 14.28 -10.19 3.29
N THR A 34 14.04 -9.66 2.09
CA THR A 34 15.04 -8.93 1.29
C THR A 34 14.93 -7.41 1.43
N TYR A 35 13.71 -6.91 1.46
CA TYR A 35 13.35 -5.49 1.50
C TYR A 35 12.46 -5.17 2.71
N GLY A 36 12.59 -5.93 3.81
CA GLY A 36 11.86 -5.69 5.04
C GLY A 36 12.22 -4.38 5.74
N PRO A 37 11.65 -4.12 6.93
CA PRO A 37 11.80 -2.85 7.66
C PRO A 37 13.24 -2.42 7.95
N ASP A 38 14.15 -3.39 8.07
CA ASP A 38 15.56 -3.15 8.35
C ASP A 38 16.39 -2.88 7.08
N SER A 39 15.80 -3.00 5.90
CA SER A 39 16.48 -2.73 4.64
C SER A 39 16.56 -1.23 4.35
N GLU A 40 17.68 -0.80 3.77
CA GLU A 40 17.90 0.59 3.35
C GLU A 40 16.81 1.08 2.38
N THR A 41 16.40 0.21 1.43
CA THR A 41 15.33 0.52 0.47
C THR A 41 14.01 0.80 1.17
N TYR A 42 13.62 -0.03 2.13
CA TYR A 42 12.38 0.19 2.89
C TYR A 42 12.46 1.51 3.67
N GLN A 43 13.54 1.71 4.43
CA GLN A 43 13.67 2.89 5.30
C GLN A 43 13.63 4.18 4.49
N ARG A 44 14.37 4.24 3.37
CA ARG A 44 14.42 5.45 2.55
C ARG A 44 13.09 5.76 1.86
N ILE A 45 12.42 4.74 1.32
CA ILE A 45 11.09 4.93 0.72
C ILE A 45 10.08 5.36 1.80
N ALA A 46 10.08 4.70 2.96
CA ALA A 46 9.17 5.01 4.05
C ALA A 46 9.33 6.47 4.52
N GLU A 47 10.56 6.93 4.73
CA GLU A 47 10.87 8.31 5.12
C GLU A 47 10.27 9.32 4.13
N LEU A 48 10.55 9.18 2.83
CA LEU A 48 10.05 10.10 1.80
C LEU A 48 8.53 10.05 1.66
N VAL A 49 7.91 8.88 1.82
CA VAL A 49 6.45 8.73 1.77
C VAL A 49 5.80 9.42 2.97
N ILE A 50 6.35 9.24 4.19
CA ILE A 50 5.87 9.90 5.41
C ILE A 50 5.97 11.42 5.27
N GLU A 51 7.13 11.92 4.83
CA GLU A 51 7.34 13.34 4.57
C GLU A 51 6.36 13.86 3.51
N GLY A 52 6.10 13.08 2.46
CA GLY A 52 5.18 13.46 1.41
C GLY A 52 3.72 13.56 1.84
N VAL A 53 3.28 12.68 2.73
CA VAL A 53 1.97 12.78 3.36
C VAL A 53 1.91 13.99 4.28
N ALA A 54 2.95 14.25 5.07
CA ALA A 54 3.01 15.42 5.95
C ALA A 54 3.01 16.75 5.18
N GLN A 55 3.64 16.80 4.00
CA GLN A 55 3.69 17.97 3.12
C GLN A 55 2.48 18.09 2.18
N GLY A 56 1.58 17.10 2.16
CA GLY A 56 0.34 17.15 1.39
C GLY A 56 0.46 16.88 -0.10
N TRP A 57 1.62 16.38 -0.58
CA TRP A 57 1.75 15.94 -1.98
C TRP A 57 1.52 14.43 -2.16
N ALA A 58 1.47 13.66 -1.08
CA ALA A 58 1.01 12.26 -1.07
C ALA A 58 -0.20 12.07 -0.15
N ALA A 59 -1.06 11.09 -0.46
CA ALA A 59 -2.34 10.81 0.19
C ALA A 59 -3.16 12.08 0.51
N ASN A 60 -3.38 12.92 -0.52
CA ASN A 60 -3.91 14.27 -0.36
C ASN A 60 -5.37 14.44 -0.78
N ALA A 61 -6.00 13.45 -1.40
CA ALA A 61 -7.43 13.47 -1.72
C ALA A 61 -8.20 12.55 -0.76
N GLU A 62 -9.19 13.09 -0.06
CA GLU A 62 -10.11 12.31 0.76
C GLU A 62 -10.99 11.41 -0.11
N ILE A 63 -11.11 10.15 0.28
CA ILE A 63 -12.04 9.18 -0.30
C ILE A 63 -13.33 9.16 0.53
N SER A 64 -13.17 8.96 1.84
CA SER A 64 -14.28 9.00 2.82
C SER A 64 -13.78 9.65 4.10
N GLY A 65 -13.71 10.98 4.09
CA GLY A 65 -13.23 11.79 5.20
C GLY A 65 -11.70 11.76 5.39
N PRO A 66 -11.19 12.40 6.46
CA PRO A 66 -9.75 12.63 6.66
C PRO A 66 -8.96 11.35 6.97
N ASN A 67 -9.63 10.33 7.50
CA ASN A 67 -9.02 9.06 7.90
C ASN A 67 -8.79 8.12 6.72
N TYR A 68 -9.25 8.47 5.51
CA TYR A 68 -9.02 7.67 4.30
C TYR A 68 -8.73 8.55 3.11
N ARG A 69 -7.44 8.64 2.77
CA ARG A 69 -6.95 9.52 1.70
C ARG A 69 -6.10 8.75 0.71
N ARG A 70 -6.10 9.19 -0.55
CA ARG A 70 -5.34 8.57 -1.64
C ARG A 70 -4.66 9.63 -2.51
N SER A 71 -3.52 9.28 -3.08
CA SER A 71 -2.94 9.98 -4.23
C SER A 71 -2.26 9.01 -5.17
N ARG A 72 -2.45 9.19 -6.48
CA ARG A 72 -1.62 8.53 -7.48
C ARG A 72 -0.39 9.39 -7.75
N LEU A 73 0.77 8.89 -7.37
CA LEU A 73 2.03 9.61 -7.55
C LEU A 73 2.57 9.46 -8.97
N CYS A 74 2.38 8.28 -9.58
CA CYS A 74 2.82 7.99 -10.93
C CYS A 74 1.82 7.06 -11.64
N GLU A 75 1.43 7.41 -12.85
CA GLU A 75 0.69 6.53 -13.75
C GLU A 75 1.61 5.44 -14.30
N PRO A 76 1.08 4.27 -14.70
CA PRO A 76 1.90 3.22 -15.28
C PRO A 76 2.49 3.68 -16.61
N CYS A 77 3.82 3.68 -16.72
CA CYS A 77 4.55 4.07 -17.93
C CYS A 77 5.77 3.16 -18.14
N ALA A 78 6.49 3.35 -19.26
CA ALA A 78 7.63 2.49 -19.59
C ALA A 78 8.75 2.58 -18.53
N GLU A 79 8.97 3.77 -17.98
CA GLU A 79 9.98 4.05 -16.96
C GLU A 79 9.70 3.30 -15.65
N THR A 80 8.43 3.10 -15.30
CA THR A 80 8.01 2.33 -14.13
C THR A 80 7.72 0.86 -14.44
N PHE A 81 8.17 0.36 -15.60
CA PHE A 81 7.87 -0.99 -16.07
C PHE A 81 6.37 -1.30 -16.08
N TYR A 82 5.56 -0.28 -16.37
CA TYR A 82 4.10 -0.26 -16.38
C TYR A 82 3.44 -0.51 -15.02
N PHE A 83 4.12 -0.23 -13.91
CA PHE A 83 3.49 -0.16 -12.59
C PHE A 83 3.03 1.27 -12.29
N SER A 84 1.83 1.43 -11.73
CA SER A 84 1.47 2.71 -11.08
C SER A 84 2.01 2.75 -9.66
N ILE A 85 2.28 3.95 -9.15
CA ILE A 85 2.69 4.19 -7.76
C ILE A 85 1.60 4.98 -7.05
N THR A 86 1.04 4.42 -5.99
CA THR A 86 -0.09 5.02 -5.27
C THR A 86 0.17 4.99 -3.77
N THR A 87 -0.20 6.08 -3.10
CA THR A 87 -0.13 6.22 -1.65
C THR A 87 -1.54 6.30 -1.09
N VAL A 88 -1.83 5.53 -0.07
CA VAL A 88 -3.09 5.56 0.67
C VAL A 88 -2.78 5.73 2.16
N PHE A 89 -3.37 6.76 2.77
CA PHE A 89 -3.37 6.95 4.22
C PHE A 89 -4.66 6.38 4.79
N MET A 90 -4.53 5.58 5.86
CA MET A 90 -5.65 5.00 6.60
C MET A 90 -5.41 5.17 8.09
N ASP A 91 -6.43 5.62 8.82
CA ASP A 91 -6.38 5.74 10.28
C ASP A 91 -7.58 5.04 10.92
N SER A 92 -7.31 4.03 11.75
CA SER A 92 -8.34 3.32 12.50
C SER A 92 -8.85 4.05 13.74
N LYS A 93 -8.20 5.16 14.13
CA LYS A 93 -8.60 5.93 15.31
C LYS A 93 -9.99 6.53 15.13
N GLY A 94 -10.83 6.40 16.15
CA GLY A 94 -12.23 6.79 16.13
C GLY A 94 -13.20 5.73 15.60
N TYR A 95 -12.69 4.63 15.02
CA TYR A 95 -13.48 3.50 14.51
C TYR A 95 -13.41 2.27 15.44
N GLU A 96 -12.79 2.38 16.61
CA GLU A 96 -12.54 1.26 17.53
C GLU A 96 -13.82 0.68 18.16
N LEU A 97 -14.94 1.39 18.04
CA LEU A 97 -16.25 0.98 18.55
C LEU A 97 -17.26 0.64 17.46
N ASP A 98 -16.90 0.83 16.19
CA ASP A 98 -17.85 0.71 15.07
C ASP A 98 -18.07 -0.75 14.63
N ASN A 99 -17.16 -1.65 14.99
CA ASN A 99 -17.30 -3.09 14.73
C ASN A 99 -16.50 -3.93 15.74
N GLU A 100 -16.85 -5.21 15.88
CA GLU A 100 -16.19 -6.16 16.79
C GLU A 100 -14.69 -6.29 16.55
N GLN A 101 -14.24 -6.08 15.30
CA GLN A 101 -12.85 -6.21 14.91
C GLN A 101 -12.03 -4.94 15.20
N ARG A 102 -12.68 -3.82 15.54
CA ARG A 102 -12.08 -2.51 15.81
C ARG A 102 -11.19 -2.04 14.65
N THR A 103 -11.66 -2.27 13.43
CA THR A 103 -10.95 -1.93 12.20
C THR A 103 -11.60 -0.75 11.49
N PHE A 104 -10.78 0.06 10.83
CA PHE A 104 -11.23 0.92 9.74
C PHE A 104 -11.17 0.13 8.42
N ARG A 105 -12.25 0.21 7.64
CA ARG A 105 -12.43 -0.55 6.40
C ARG A 105 -12.58 0.42 5.23
N GLY A 106 -11.72 0.27 4.21
CA GLY A 106 -11.82 1.02 2.96
C GLY A 106 -12.76 0.36 1.95
N ASP A 107 -12.66 0.77 0.68
CA ASP A 107 -13.54 0.29 -0.39
C ASP A 107 -13.19 -1.12 -0.86
N TYR A 108 -14.21 -1.94 -1.08
CA TYR A 108 -14.05 -3.28 -1.66
C TYR A 108 -13.51 -3.21 -3.09
N HIS A 109 -12.53 -4.05 -3.39
CA HIS A 109 -11.93 -4.09 -4.72
C HIS A 109 -11.30 -5.45 -5.02
N GLN A 110 -11.00 -5.64 -6.31
CA GLN A 110 -10.22 -6.75 -6.84
C GLN A 110 -8.90 -6.25 -7.42
N HIS A 111 -7.88 -7.12 -7.37
CA HIS A 111 -6.54 -6.97 -7.95
C HIS A 111 -6.41 -7.80 -9.24
N PRO A 112 -6.74 -7.29 -10.44
CA PRO A 112 -6.69 -8.10 -11.66
C PRO A 112 -5.32 -8.72 -11.95
N TYR A 113 -4.25 -7.99 -11.62
CA TYR A 113 -2.86 -8.39 -11.89
C TYR A 113 -2.01 -8.51 -10.61
N GLY A 114 -2.64 -8.46 -9.44
CA GLY A 114 -1.98 -8.47 -8.14
C GLY A 114 -1.51 -7.08 -7.70
N GLU A 115 -0.98 -7.02 -6.49
CA GLU A 115 -0.50 -5.80 -5.84
C GLU A 115 0.80 -6.11 -5.07
N LEU A 116 1.76 -5.18 -5.08
CA LEU A 116 2.86 -5.15 -4.10
C LEU A 116 2.62 -3.94 -3.20
N ASN A 117 2.45 -4.15 -1.90
CA ASN A 117 2.03 -3.09 -0.99
C ASN A 117 2.94 -3.02 0.22
N MET A 118 3.68 -1.92 0.31
CA MET A 118 4.54 -1.57 1.41
C MET A 118 3.71 -0.93 2.51
N VAL A 119 3.66 -1.58 3.66
CA VAL A 119 2.91 -1.12 4.84
C VAL A 119 3.84 -0.30 5.70
N ILE A 120 3.54 0.98 5.89
CA ILE A 120 4.35 1.95 6.64
C ILE A 120 3.52 2.44 7.84
N PRO A 121 3.65 1.83 9.03
CA PRO A 121 2.98 2.29 10.24
C PRO A 121 3.42 3.71 10.65
N LEU A 122 2.47 4.54 11.07
CA LEU A 122 2.74 5.84 11.69
C LEU A 122 2.59 5.79 13.20
N ASP A 123 1.67 4.96 13.68
CA ASP A 123 1.52 4.65 15.10
C ASP A 123 2.10 3.28 15.44
N GLU A 124 2.61 3.15 16.67
CA GLU A 124 3.03 1.87 17.21
C GLU A 124 1.83 0.91 17.29
N GLY A 125 1.96 -0.27 16.65
CA GLY A 125 0.91 -1.29 16.61
C GLY A 125 -0.08 -1.17 15.45
N ALA A 126 0.03 -0.15 14.59
CA ALA A 126 -0.78 -0.05 13.39
C ALA A 126 -0.43 -1.19 12.40
N VAL A 127 -1.46 -1.91 11.95
CA VAL A 127 -1.33 -3.06 11.05
C VAL A 127 -2.40 -3.04 9.95
N LEU A 128 -2.02 -3.54 8.77
CA LEU A 128 -2.90 -3.73 7.61
C LEU A 128 -3.24 -5.22 7.46
N ALA A 129 -4.50 -5.54 7.14
CA ALA A 129 -4.89 -6.89 6.77
C ALA A 129 -4.31 -7.27 5.40
N GLY A 130 -3.54 -8.35 5.35
CA GLY A 130 -2.92 -8.88 4.13
C GLY A 130 -3.19 -10.38 3.91
N PRO A 131 -2.70 -10.94 2.78
CA PRO A 131 -2.91 -12.34 2.41
C PRO A 131 -2.40 -13.35 3.44
N ARG A 132 -1.37 -12.98 4.22
CA ARG A 132 -0.77 -13.82 5.26
C ARG A 132 -1.16 -13.40 6.69
N GLY A 133 -2.18 -12.56 6.84
CA GLY A 133 -2.65 -12.04 8.12
C GLY A 133 -2.34 -10.55 8.31
N TRP A 134 -2.30 -10.10 9.56
CA TRP A 134 -2.00 -8.70 9.89
C TRP A 134 -0.53 -8.39 9.68
N GLN A 135 -0.24 -7.37 8.88
CA GLN A 135 1.10 -6.92 8.55
C GLN A 135 1.35 -5.54 9.18
N GLY A 136 2.40 -5.43 10.00
CA GLY A 136 2.96 -4.14 10.46
C GLY A 136 3.92 -3.58 9.42
N ALA A 137 5.02 -2.96 9.85
CA ALA A 137 6.08 -2.54 8.94
C ALA A 137 6.54 -3.71 8.06
N GLY A 138 6.54 -3.53 6.74
CA GLY A 138 6.93 -4.58 5.79
C GLY A 138 6.07 -4.58 4.52
N TRP A 139 5.78 -5.76 3.99
CA TRP A 139 5.11 -5.92 2.70
C TRP A 139 3.94 -6.90 2.76
N THR A 140 2.89 -6.59 2.00
CA THR A 140 1.87 -7.56 1.57
C THR A 140 1.93 -7.71 0.05
N ALA A 141 1.57 -8.89 -0.49
CA ALA A 141 1.52 -9.11 -1.94
C ALA A 141 0.27 -9.88 -2.38
N PRO A 142 -0.92 -9.24 -2.38
CA PRO A 142 -2.16 -9.83 -2.89
C PRO A 142 -2.01 -10.39 -4.31
N SER A 143 -2.30 -11.68 -4.49
CA SER A 143 -2.16 -12.37 -5.77
C SER A 143 -3.11 -11.83 -6.85
N PRO A 144 -2.78 -12.00 -8.15
CA PRO A 144 -3.72 -11.74 -9.24
C PRO A 144 -5.07 -12.44 -9.05
N GLY A 145 -6.15 -11.71 -9.32
CA GLY A 145 -7.53 -12.16 -9.16
C GLY A 145 -8.09 -12.08 -7.74
N SER A 146 -7.24 -11.83 -6.73
CA SER A 146 -7.69 -11.66 -5.34
C SER A 146 -8.55 -10.41 -5.16
N HIS A 147 -9.41 -10.40 -4.15
CA HIS A 147 -10.30 -9.29 -3.82
C HIS A 147 -10.53 -9.23 -2.31
N HIS A 148 -10.67 -8.02 -1.79
CA HIS A 148 -10.85 -7.80 -0.36
C HIS A 148 -11.34 -6.38 -0.07
N PHE A 149 -11.74 -6.17 1.18
CA PHE A 149 -11.69 -4.84 1.77
C PHE A 149 -10.27 -4.61 2.32
N PRO A 150 -9.66 -3.44 2.11
CA PRO A 150 -8.48 -3.06 2.86
C PRO A 150 -8.93 -2.71 4.29
N GLU A 151 -8.29 -3.32 5.28
CA GLU A 151 -8.64 -3.11 6.69
C GLU A 151 -7.40 -2.76 7.51
N VAL A 152 -7.53 -1.73 8.36
CA VAL A 152 -6.48 -1.25 9.25
C VAL A 152 -6.97 -1.25 10.69
N LYS A 153 -6.10 -1.59 11.63
CA LYS A 153 -6.34 -1.41 13.08
C LYS A 153 -5.06 -1.02 13.80
N GLY A 154 -5.20 -0.53 15.04
CA GLY A 154 -4.08 -0.20 15.90
C GLY A 154 -3.48 1.19 15.65
N GLY A 155 -4.12 2.03 14.84
CA GLY A 155 -3.72 3.41 14.57
C GLY A 155 -3.64 3.73 13.09
N ALA A 156 -2.85 4.75 12.77
CA ALA A 156 -2.61 5.24 11.43
C ALA A 156 -1.44 4.52 10.76
N LEU A 157 -1.60 4.25 9.47
CA LEU A 157 -0.53 3.76 8.59
C LEU A 157 -0.71 4.30 7.17
N ILE A 158 0.34 4.13 6.38
CA ILE A 158 0.34 4.38 4.95
C ILE A 158 0.50 3.04 4.23
N ALA A 159 -0.46 2.72 3.35
CA ALA A 159 -0.32 1.67 2.35
C ALA A 159 0.28 2.31 1.08
N PHE A 160 1.53 1.97 0.77
CA PHE A 160 2.26 2.48 -0.39
C PHE A 160 2.48 1.36 -1.40
N PHE A 161 1.74 1.39 -2.50
CA PHE A 161 1.61 0.20 -3.36
C PHE A 161 1.86 0.45 -4.83
N PHE A 162 2.23 -0.67 -5.47
CA PHE A 162 2.59 -0.79 -6.88
C PHE A 162 1.59 -1.74 -7.55
N LEU A 163 0.89 -1.24 -8.56
CA LEU A 163 -0.09 -2.02 -9.32
C LEU A 163 0.38 -2.23 -10.76
N PRO A 164 0.52 -3.47 -11.25
CA PRO A 164 0.75 -3.74 -12.67
C PRO A 164 -0.37 -3.14 -13.53
N ALA A 165 0.01 -2.45 -14.60
CA ALA A 165 -0.86 -1.67 -15.47
C ALA A 165 -1.74 -0.64 -14.72
N GLY A 166 -1.40 -0.31 -13.48
CA GLY A 166 -2.16 0.59 -12.61
C GLY A 166 -3.58 0.13 -12.27
N ARG A 167 -3.88 -1.17 -12.44
CA ARG A 167 -5.24 -1.71 -12.39
C ARG A 167 -5.66 -2.15 -11.00
N ILE A 168 -6.79 -1.61 -10.58
CA ILE A 168 -7.61 -2.04 -9.45
C ILE A 168 -9.06 -2.03 -9.95
N SER A 169 -9.88 -3.01 -9.59
CA SER A 169 -11.28 -3.09 -10.04
C SER A 169 -12.23 -2.88 -8.88
N TYR A 170 -13.08 -1.87 -8.98
CA TYR A 170 -14.20 -1.64 -8.06
C TYR A 170 -15.52 -2.21 -8.59
N ASP A 171 -15.56 -2.62 -9.86
CA ASP A 171 -16.71 -3.27 -10.50
C ASP A 171 -16.70 -4.77 -10.20
N PHE A 172 -16.61 -5.11 -8.91
CA PHE A 172 -16.67 -6.48 -8.42
C PHE A 172 -17.54 -6.48 -7.15
N PRO A 173 -18.73 -7.11 -7.16
CA PRO A 173 -19.61 -7.06 -6.01
C PRO A 173 -18.96 -7.77 -4.82
N ALA A 174 -19.07 -7.16 -3.64
CA ALA A 174 -18.76 -7.86 -2.40
C ALA A 174 -19.66 -9.09 -2.31
N GLN A 175 -19.05 -10.27 -2.20
CA GLN A 175 -19.83 -11.48 -1.92
C GLN A 175 -20.37 -11.33 -0.50
N ALA A 176 -21.68 -11.55 -0.32
CA ALA A 176 -22.28 -11.61 1.00
C ALA A 176 -21.66 -12.80 1.75
N SER A 177 -21.02 -12.51 2.88
CA SER A 177 -20.56 -13.51 3.84
C SER A 177 -21.73 -14.18 4.54
#